data_AF-A0A060BYI3-F1
#
_entry.id   AF-A0A060BYI3-F1
#
_cell.length_a   1.000
_cell.length_b   1.000
_cell.length_c   1.000
_cell.angle_alpha   90.00
_cell.angle_beta   90.00
_cell.angle_gamma   90.00
#
_symmetry.space_group_name_H-M   'P 1'
#
loop_
_entity.id
_entity.type
_entity.pdbx_description
1 polymer ?
#
loop_
_entity_poly.entity_id
_entity_poly.type
_entity_poly.pdbx_seq_one_letter_code
_entity_poly.pdbx_strand_id
1 'polypeptide(L)'
;GLAGILACAAFMFLYWYGGSEQYRLTGVPVLNYHQVNDQYHTSLTMTTPDFDTQMKYLHDNGYHTITPAQLKAYLTEDAPLPDKPVMLTFDDGYIDNYVHAWPILEKI
;
A
#
# COMPACT_ATOMS: atom_id res chain seq x y z
N GLY A 1 38.25 1.08 0.21
CA GLY A 1 38.42 -0.08 -0.69
C GLY A 1 37.09 -0.78 -0.90
N LEU A 2 36.98 -1.67 -1.89
CA LEU A 2 35.74 -2.38 -2.24
C LEU A 2 35.03 -3.03 -1.05
N ALA A 3 35.80 -3.60 -0.11
CA ALA A 3 35.27 -4.20 1.12
C ALA A 3 34.49 -3.21 2.02
N GLY A 4 34.93 -1.95 2.10
CA GLY A 4 34.23 -0.92 2.86
C GLY A 4 32.91 -0.49 2.22
N ILE A 5 32.86 -0.44 0.88
CA ILE A 5 31.64 -0.11 0.12
C ILE A 5 30.61 -1.23 0.29
N LEU A 6 31.02 -2.49 0.19
CA LEU A 6 30.13 -3.65 0.38
C LEU A 6 29.59 -3.71 1.82
N ALA A 7 30.41 -3.40 2.82
CA ALA A 7 29.96 -3.33 4.21
C ALA A 7 28.90 -2.24 4.43
N CYS A 8 29.10 -1.03 3.87
CA CYS A 8 28.09 0.04 3.94
C CYS A 8 26.79 -0.34 3.20
N ALA A 9 26.89 -0.97 2.03
CA ALA A 9 25.72 -1.43 1.27
C ALA A 9 24.92 -2.50 2.03
N ALA A 10 25.61 -3.48 2.63
CA ALA A 10 24.97 -4.51 3.45
C ALA A 10 24.30 -3.90 4.70
N PHE A 11 24.93 -2.91 5.34
CA PHE A 11 24.34 -2.23 6.49
C PHE A 11 23.10 -1.41 6.10
N MET A 12 23.14 -0.67 4.99
CA MET A 12 21.98 0.04 4.47
C MET A 12 20.85 -0.91 4.08
N PHE A 13 21.17 -2.05 3.46
CA PHE A 13 20.19 -3.08 3.12
C PHE A 13 19.56 -3.67 4.38
N LEU A 14 20.34 -4.05 5.39
CA LEU A 14 19.82 -4.61 6.65
C LEU A 14 19.01 -3.59 7.45
N TYR A 15 19.44 -2.33 7.48
CA TYR A 15 18.70 -1.25 8.14
C TYR A 15 17.37 -0.98 7.43
N TRP A 16 17.38 -0.92 6.09
CA TRP A 16 16.16 -0.70 5.32
C TRP A 16 15.23 -1.91 5.33
N TYR A 17 15.77 -3.13 5.26
CA TYR A 17 15.02 -4.37 5.34
C TYR A 17 14.40 -4.56 6.73
N GLY A 18 15.18 -4.42 7.80
CA GLY A 18 14.68 -4.48 9.17
C GLY A 18 13.77 -3.30 9.55
N GLY A 19 14.05 -2.11 9.01
CA GLY A 19 13.20 -0.92 9.17
C GLY A 19 11.90 -1.00 8.37
N SER A 20 11.87 -1.79 7.28
CA SER A 20 10.65 -2.01 6.49
C SER A 20 9.60 -2.82 7.25
N GLU A 21 10.01 -3.63 8.24
CA GLU A 21 9.08 -4.29 9.17
C GLU A 21 8.66 -3.35 10.32
N GLN A 22 9.39 -2.26 10.55
CA GLN A 22 9.09 -1.25 11.56
C GLN A 22 8.43 -0.02 10.94
N TYR A 23 7.14 -0.13 10.62
CA TYR A 23 6.30 0.98 10.12
C TYR A 23 6.24 2.21 11.04
N ARG A 24 6.73 2.09 12.29
CA ARG A 24 6.95 3.24 13.19
C ARG A 24 8.06 4.16 12.74
N LEU A 25 9.06 3.65 12.02
CA LEU A 25 10.20 4.42 11.52
C LEU A 25 10.02 4.84 10.06
N THR A 26 9.31 4.04 9.27
CA THR A 26 9.16 4.24 7.82
C THR A 26 7.79 4.80 7.40
N GLY A 27 6.83 4.84 8.32
CA GLY A 27 5.45 5.26 8.05
C GLY A 27 4.59 4.15 7.44
N VAL A 28 3.28 4.36 7.43
CA VAL A 28 2.32 3.43 6.79
C VAL A 28 2.05 3.89 5.36
N PRO A 29 2.27 3.04 4.33
CA PRO A 29 1.91 3.37 2.95
C PRO A 29 0.41 3.60 2.79
N VAL A 30 0.06 4.68 2.09
CA VAL A 30 -1.32 5.00 1.68
C VAL A 30 -1.36 5.05 0.15
N LEU A 31 -2.12 4.15 -0.46
CA LEU A 31 -2.34 4.10 -1.89
C LEU A 31 -3.64 4.83 -2.21
N ASN A 32 -3.54 5.88 -3.01
CA ASN A 32 -4.65 6.74 -3.37
C ASN A 32 -5.08 6.49 -4.81
N TYR A 33 -6.37 6.24 -4.99
CA TYR A 33 -7.04 6.05 -6.28
C TYR A 33 -8.12 7.12 -6.43
N HIS A 34 -8.37 7.58 -7.66
CA HIS A 34 -9.48 8.50 -7.95
C HIS A 34 -10.55 7.78 -8.76
N GLN A 35 -10.19 7.30 -9.95
CA GLN A 35 -11.07 6.57 -10.85
C GLN A 35 -10.51 5.18 -11.16
N VAL A 36 -11.37 4.16 -11.15
CA VAL A 36 -11.05 2.81 -11.62
C VAL A 36 -12.00 2.43 -12.75
N ASN A 37 -11.54 2.53 -13.99
CA ASN A 37 -12.34 2.20 -15.18
C ASN A 37 -11.45 2.05 -16.44
N ASP A 38 -12.04 1.50 -17.50
CA ASP A 38 -11.39 1.34 -18.81
C ASP A 38 -11.90 2.35 -19.86
N GLN A 39 -12.60 3.40 -19.41
CA GLN A 39 -13.21 4.42 -20.27
C GLN A 39 -12.33 5.65 -20.45
N TYR A 40 -11.70 6.12 -19.37
CA TYR A 40 -10.88 7.32 -19.37
C TYR A 40 -9.39 6.95 -19.31
N HIS A 41 -8.55 7.82 -19.85
CA HIS A 41 -7.10 7.64 -19.88
C HIS A 41 -6.40 8.92 -19.42
N THR A 42 -6.63 9.25 -18.15
CA THR A 42 -6.02 10.43 -17.50
C THR A 42 -4.96 9.99 -16.49
N SER A 43 -4.18 10.94 -15.97
CA SER A 43 -3.23 10.65 -14.88
C SER A 43 -3.91 10.23 -13.56
N LEU A 44 -5.23 10.36 -13.45
CA LEU A 44 -6.02 10.00 -12.26
C LEU A 44 -6.86 8.74 -12.48
N THR A 45 -6.78 8.12 -13.66
CA THR A 45 -7.55 6.92 -13.99
C THR A 45 -6.65 5.69 -13.94
N MET A 46 -7.04 4.71 -13.14
CA MET A 46 -6.47 3.36 -13.11
C MET A 46 -7.34 2.44 -13.97
N THR A 47 -6.73 1.65 -14.85
CA THR A 47 -7.49 0.64 -15.60
C THR A 47 -7.95 -0.48 -14.67
N THR A 48 -9.07 -1.12 -14.99
CA THR A 48 -9.59 -2.23 -14.16
C THR A 48 -8.58 -3.39 -14.06
N PRO A 49 -7.92 -3.83 -15.16
CA PRO A 49 -6.89 -4.88 -15.09
C PRO A 49 -5.65 -4.48 -14.29
N ASP A 50 -5.20 -3.22 -14.35
CA ASP A 50 -4.04 -2.77 -13.58
C ASP A 50 -4.38 -2.69 -12.08
N PHE A 51 -5.58 -2.24 -11.74
CA PHE A 51 -6.07 -2.25 -10.36
C PHE A 51 -6.13 -3.68 -9.80
N ASP A 52 -6.70 -4.64 -10.55
CA ASP A 52 -6.73 -6.07 -10.18
C ASP A 52 -5.32 -6.63 -9.96
N THR A 53 -4.38 -6.26 -10.85
CA THR A 53 -2.97 -6.67 -10.74
C THR A 53 -2.32 -6.11 -9.47
N GLN A 54 -2.57 -4.85 -9.12
CA GLN A 54 -2.06 -4.25 -7.88
C GLN A 54 -2.66 -4.92 -6.64
N MET A 55 -3.97 -5.16 -6.63
CA MET A 55 -4.66 -5.83 -5.53
C MET A 55 -4.14 -7.26 -5.31
N LYS A 56 -3.97 -8.01 -6.41
CA LYS A 56 -3.35 -9.33 -6.38
C LYS A 56 -1.92 -9.30 -5.85
N TYR A 57 -1.12 -8.32 -6.27
CA TYR A 57 0.24 -8.16 -5.76
C TYR A 57 0.26 -7.95 -4.23
N LEU A 58 -0.60 -7.07 -3.71
CA LEU A 58 -0.70 -6.82 -2.28
C LEU A 58 -1.04 -8.11 -1.52
N HIS A 59 -2.08 -8.83 -1.98
CA HIS A 59 -2.49 -10.11 -1.39
C HIS A 59 -1.36 -11.16 -1.44
N ASP A 60 -0.80 -11.42 -2.62
CA ASP A 60 0.20 -12.48 -2.83
C ASP A 60 1.52 -12.21 -2.08
N ASN A 61 1.82 -10.95 -1.76
CA ASN A 61 3.02 -10.57 -1.01
C ASN A 61 2.76 -10.34 0.49
N GLY A 62 1.56 -10.67 0.97
CA GLY A 62 1.20 -10.64 2.39
C GLY A 62 1.03 -9.23 2.96
N TYR A 63 0.60 -8.27 2.15
CA TYR A 63 0.19 -6.95 2.67
C TYR A 63 -1.18 -7.06 3.34
N HIS A 64 -1.38 -6.29 4.39
CA HIS A 64 -2.62 -6.26 5.16
C HIS A 64 -3.27 -4.88 5.07
N THR A 65 -4.46 -4.83 4.45
CA THR A 65 -5.21 -3.58 4.37
C THR A 65 -5.67 -3.15 5.75
N ILE A 66 -5.46 -1.86 6.08
CA ILE A 66 -5.93 -1.27 7.33
C ILE A 66 -7.00 -0.21 7.09
N THR A 67 -7.84 -0.02 8.09
CA THR A 67 -8.87 1.01 8.11
C THR A 67 -8.33 2.34 8.64
N PRO A 68 -8.99 3.48 8.33
CA PRO A 68 -8.66 4.76 8.94
C PRO A 68 -8.72 4.74 10.48
N ALA A 69 -9.63 3.94 11.06
CA ALA A 69 -9.73 3.78 12.51
C ALA A 69 -8.51 3.08 13.10
N GLN A 70 -8.00 2.02 12.46
CA GLN A 70 -6.76 1.35 12.87
C GLN A 70 -5.55 2.28 12.72
N LEU A 71 -5.46 3.03 11.62
CA LEU A 71 -4.40 4.02 11.45
C LEU A 71 -4.44 5.10 12.54
N LYS A 72 -5.63 5.61 12.87
CA LYS A 72 -5.80 6.57 13.97
C LYS A 72 -5.32 5.99 15.30
N ALA A 73 -5.81 4.81 15.68
CA ALA A 73 -5.44 4.16 16.94
C ALA A 73 -3.92 3.91 17.02
N TYR A 74 -3.30 3.51 15.91
CA TYR A 74 -1.84 3.38 15.82
C TYR A 74 -1.11 4.71 16.10
N LEU A 75 -1.60 5.82 15.55
CA LEU A 75 -0.97 7.14 15.71
C LEU A 75 -1.21 7.78 17.08
N THR A 76 -2.37 7.54 17.70
CA THR A 76 -2.78 8.28 18.91
C THR A 76 -2.73 7.45 20.19
N GLU A 77 -2.81 6.12 20.08
CA GLU A 77 -2.96 5.20 21.22
C GLU A 77 -1.86 4.13 21.25
N ASP A 78 -0.87 4.22 20.36
CA ASP A 78 0.23 3.25 20.22
C ASP A 78 -0.25 1.82 19.89
N ALA A 79 -1.48 1.69 19.37
CA ALA A 79 -2.08 0.40 19.02
C ALA A 79 -1.26 -0.32 17.93
N PRO A 80 -1.09 -1.65 17.99
CA PRO A 80 -0.35 -2.38 16.97
C PRO A 80 -1.11 -2.41 15.63
N LEU A 81 -0.36 -2.46 14.53
CA LEU A 81 -0.85 -2.78 13.19
C LEU A 81 -0.45 -4.22 12.82
N PRO A 82 -1.14 -4.86 11.86
CA PRO A 82 -0.60 -6.07 11.23
C PRO A 82 0.75 -5.79 10.59
N ASP A 83 1.52 -6.85 10.29
CA ASP A 83 2.68 -6.74 9.42
C ASP A 83 2.28 -6.23 8.03
N LYS A 84 3.19 -5.58 7.32
CA LYS A 84 2.92 -5.03 5.97
C LYS A 84 1.58 -4.27 5.85
N PRO A 85 1.26 -3.32 6.76
CA PRO A 85 0.03 -2.57 6.68
C PRO A 85 0.05 -1.66 5.46
N VAL A 86 -1.08 -1.58 4.76
CA VAL A 86 -1.32 -0.65 3.66
C VAL A 86 -2.72 -0.07 3.80
N MET A 87 -2.91 1.22 3.56
CA MET A 87 -4.25 1.81 3.51
C MET A 87 -4.59 2.13 2.05
N LEU A 88 -5.79 1.75 1.62
CA LEU A 88 -6.34 2.11 0.32
C LEU A 88 -7.31 3.28 0.51
N THR A 89 -7.19 4.33 -0.30
CA THR A 89 -8.13 5.45 -0.31
C THR A 89 -8.66 5.70 -1.73
N PHE A 90 -9.92 6.12 -1.79
CA PHE A 90 -10.63 6.46 -3.02
C PHE A 90 -11.21 7.87 -2.87
N ASP A 91 -10.72 8.82 -3.66
CA ASP A 91 -11.13 10.22 -3.57
C ASP A 91 -12.26 10.53 -4.57
N ASP A 92 -12.86 11.72 -4.45
CA ASP A 92 -13.86 12.32 -5.34
C ASP A 92 -15.23 11.63 -5.45
N GLY A 93 -15.39 10.40 -4.99
CA GLY A 93 -16.69 9.71 -4.96
C GLY A 93 -17.20 9.27 -6.34
N TYR A 94 -16.29 8.96 -7.28
CA TYR A 94 -16.68 8.43 -8.58
C TYR A 94 -17.41 7.07 -8.44
N ILE A 95 -18.50 6.92 -9.20
CA ILE A 95 -19.34 5.70 -9.21
C ILE A 95 -18.57 4.47 -9.73
N ASP A 96 -17.55 4.70 -10.55
CA ASP A 96 -16.71 3.66 -11.12
C ASP A 96 -15.94 2.88 -10.04
N ASN A 97 -15.57 3.51 -8.92
CA ASN A 97 -14.98 2.85 -7.76
C ASN A 97 -15.94 1.78 -7.19
N TYR A 98 -17.24 2.05 -7.16
CA TYR A 98 -18.24 1.05 -6.73
C TYR A 98 -18.48 -0.02 -7.80
N VAL A 99 -18.49 0.35 -9.08
CA VAL A 99 -18.82 -0.59 -10.16
C VAL A 99 -17.66 -1.51 -10.53
N HIS A 100 -16.41 -1.01 -10.48
CA HIS A 100 -15.23 -1.71 -10.97
C HIS A 100 -14.24 -2.09 -9.87
N ALA A 101 -13.95 -1.19 -8.92
CA ALA A 101 -12.98 -1.48 -7.86
C ALA A 101 -13.57 -2.39 -6.77
N TRP A 102 -14.80 -2.12 -6.32
CA TRP A 102 -15.44 -2.89 -5.24
C TRP A 102 -15.51 -4.41 -5.51
N PRO A 103 -15.93 -4.90 -6.70
CA PRO A 103 -15.96 -6.34 -6.97
C PRO A 103 -14.56 -7.00 -7.00
N ILE A 104 -13.50 -6.23 -7.19
CA ILE A 104 -12.11 -6.72 -7.08
C ILE A 104 -11.72 -6.83 -5.61
N LEU A 105 -12.02 -5.79 -4.82
CA LEU A 105 -11.76 -5.76 -3.38
C LEU A 105 -12.50 -6.87 -2.61
N GLU A 106 -13.65 -7.34 -3.07
CA GLU A 106 -14.38 -8.47 -2.44
C GLU A 106 -13.72 -9.84 -2.63
N LYS A 107 -12.73 -9.97 -3.54
CA LYS A 107 -12.08 -11.25 -3.87
C LYS A 107 -10.79 -11.50 -3.09
N ILE A 108 -10.27 -10.49 -2.41
CA ILE A 108 -8.99 -10.48 -1.68
C ILE A 108 -9.23 -10.35 -0.19
#